data_AF-A0A6A0GTU3-F1
#
_entry.id   AF-A0A6A0GTU3-F1
#
_cell.length_a   1.000
_cell.length_b   1.000
_cell.length_c   1.000
_cell.angle_alpha   90.00
_cell.angle_beta   90.00
_cell.angle_gamma   90.00
#
_symmetry.space_group_name_H-M   'P 1'
#
loop_
_entity.id
_entity.type
_entity.pdbx_description
1 polymer ?
#
loop_
_entity_poly.entity_id
_entity_poly.type
_entity_poly.pdbx_seq_one_letter_code
_entity_poly.pdbx_strand_id
1 'polypeptide(L)'
;MCATDSPKRRPDAAAALGVNYAPHFGMYSTTTEYAPTNTMTGRLLLQKIITRGGPLISGTTDGQPNVTTEFNLLEAEPLVDNSPALSDSDFAKILQNEVPNLPIRYWQTLNNKFPAKNKTCAKFPTLWDIGFNNVYWQTLKTSNGTFYLYGAYYDNRTLVAMKPVVRMLGMINRLEPKVKTICQLWFEGLKAPVFAKVFEYKYVWYKKWGNHKNGLFQPYLVSCQIPVGFRHLVPESVSLVEQPCDMAVTNLRVINNVPENGKKGEFAVCVKGLDFLNEDLSVRLVEWFETLRHLGAEKIFLYELEVHPNITKVLNYYKELGLVDVTPITLPGYQPNIKGLIHMYLKNKLTNKRQNELIPYNDCLYKNMYRYKYIAVLDIDEVIMPKGNNMLWKDLMDNVLAKALKVKKVERASYNVRNVYFFDTPQSSDVSHVHFKDIPQYMHMFQHVYRAKNYTKPGAYIKCFHNPERVLTLHNHFPLACLGGACSSFPIDTEDAQLQHYRADCVKTLKKSCDDYKNSTIFDDTIWRHKDPVISRVTENLINLGFFYRASGSGSRTVRPPPSAVRRK
;
A
#
# COMPACT_ATOMS: atom_id res chain seq x y z
N MET A 1 -35.00 -31.77 -11.22
CA MET A 1 -35.90 -32.20 -12.30
C MET A 1 -35.59 -31.37 -13.54
N CYS A 2 -35.58 -32.02 -14.72
CA CYS A 2 -35.85 -31.55 -16.09
C CYS A 2 -35.68 -30.05 -16.48
N ALA A 3 -35.18 -29.68 -17.66
CA ALA A 3 -34.61 -30.45 -18.78
C ALA A 3 -33.79 -29.53 -19.72
N THR A 4 -33.21 -30.14 -20.76
CA THR A 4 -32.38 -29.60 -21.84
C THR A 4 -33.10 -28.64 -22.80
N ASP A 5 -32.35 -27.76 -23.49
CA ASP A 5 -32.30 -27.84 -24.96
C ASP A 5 -31.09 -27.15 -25.62
N SER A 6 -30.76 -27.53 -26.86
CA SER A 6 -29.68 -26.98 -27.72
C SER A 6 -29.97 -27.30 -29.22
N PRO A 7 -29.07 -27.08 -30.19
CA PRO A 7 -28.81 -25.79 -30.85
C PRO A 7 -28.97 -25.84 -32.40
N LYS A 8 -29.18 -24.70 -33.09
CA LYS A 8 -29.05 -24.66 -34.58
C LYS A 8 -28.33 -23.43 -35.17
N ARG A 9 -27.16 -23.75 -35.76
CA ARG A 9 -26.42 -23.26 -36.95
C ARG A 9 -26.74 -21.91 -37.63
N ARG A 10 -25.66 -21.27 -38.10
CA ARG A 10 -25.60 -20.29 -39.21
C ARG A 10 -25.78 -20.97 -40.59
N PRO A 11 -25.92 -20.24 -41.72
CA PRO A 11 -24.80 -19.52 -42.37
C PRO A 11 -25.13 -18.03 -42.68
N ASP A 12 -24.40 -17.33 -43.56
CA ASP A 12 -23.10 -16.63 -43.40
C ASP A 12 -22.92 -15.72 -44.69
N ALA A 13 -21.76 -15.05 -44.90
CA ALA A 13 -21.38 -14.18 -46.06
C ALA A 13 -22.05 -12.77 -46.20
N ALA A 14 -21.53 -11.79 -46.97
CA ALA A 14 -20.15 -11.32 -47.24
C ALA A 14 -20.17 -10.01 -48.06
N ALA A 15 -19.38 -8.98 -47.69
CA ALA A 15 -18.84 -7.87 -48.51
C ALA A 15 -18.17 -6.86 -47.54
N ALA A 16 -16.89 -6.48 -47.59
CA ALA A 16 -16.02 -6.07 -48.70
C ALA A 16 -16.28 -4.63 -49.20
N LEU A 17 -15.64 -3.65 -48.55
CA LEU A 17 -15.15 -2.42 -49.16
C LEU A 17 -13.88 -2.00 -48.40
N GLY A 18 -12.76 -1.82 -49.11
CA GLY A 18 -11.48 -1.40 -48.53
C GLY A 18 -11.05 -0.03 -49.03
N VAL A 19 -10.27 0.69 -48.24
CA VAL A 19 -9.49 1.85 -48.68
C VAL A 19 -8.10 1.76 -48.04
N ASN A 20 -7.05 1.71 -48.87
CA ASN A 20 -5.65 1.75 -48.44
C ASN A 20 -5.24 3.18 -48.08
N TYR A 21 -4.41 3.39 -47.06
CA TYR A 21 -3.52 4.57 -46.98
C TYR A 21 -2.32 4.34 -46.06
N ALA A 22 -1.12 4.26 -46.66
CA ALA A 22 0.20 4.54 -46.09
C ALA A 22 1.27 4.33 -47.18
N PRO A 23 2.48 4.92 -47.08
CA PRO A 23 2.84 6.22 -46.52
C PRO A 23 3.60 7.09 -47.55
N HIS A 24 3.73 8.41 -47.33
CA HIS A 24 4.66 9.23 -48.11
C HIS A 24 5.88 9.68 -47.28
N PHE A 25 7.07 9.33 -47.77
CA PHE A 25 8.34 9.93 -47.37
C PHE A 25 8.43 11.38 -47.86
N GLY A 26 9.07 12.23 -47.07
CA GLY A 26 9.49 13.58 -47.48
C GLY A 26 10.80 13.94 -46.78
N MET A 27 11.92 13.79 -47.49
CA MET A 27 13.20 14.33 -47.05
C MET A 27 13.21 15.84 -47.28
N TYR A 28 13.73 16.61 -46.32
CA TYR A 28 14.48 17.83 -46.64
C TYR A 28 15.68 17.95 -45.69
N SER A 29 16.86 17.96 -46.30
CA SER A 29 18.11 18.39 -45.68
C SER A 29 18.47 19.73 -46.30
N THR A 30 18.84 20.71 -45.48
CA THR A 30 19.84 21.71 -45.90
C THR A 30 20.58 22.25 -44.68
N THR A 31 21.89 22.29 -44.83
CA THR A 31 22.89 22.76 -43.87
C THR A 31 23.01 24.28 -43.87
N THR A 32 23.31 24.86 -42.71
CA THR A 32 24.21 26.01 -42.62
C THR A 32 25.06 25.89 -41.36
N GLU A 33 26.38 25.89 -41.55
CA GLU A 33 27.35 25.89 -40.46
C GLU A 33 27.50 27.30 -39.88
N TYR A 34 27.71 27.40 -38.56
CA TYR A 34 28.63 28.39 -38.01
C TYR A 34 29.11 27.91 -36.63
N ALA A 35 30.38 27.54 -36.54
CA ALA A 35 31.04 27.40 -35.25
C ALA A 35 31.40 28.80 -34.70
N PRO A 36 31.46 28.96 -33.37
CA PRO A 36 32.78 29.22 -32.84
C PRO A 36 33.14 28.31 -31.66
N THR A 37 34.40 27.89 -31.68
CA THR A 37 35.11 27.28 -30.56
C THR A 37 35.20 28.24 -29.38
N ASN A 38 34.73 27.85 -28.20
CA ASN A 38 35.60 27.87 -27.02
C ASN A 38 35.01 27.07 -25.85
N THR A 39 35.89 26.41 -25.13
CA THR A 39 35.60 25.55 -23.98
C THR A 39 35.29 26.37 -22.72
N MET A 40 34.10 26.17 -22.13
CA MET A 40 33.94 26.26 -20.68
C MET A 40 32.93 25.22 -20.17
N THR A 41 33.45 24.23 -19.44
CA THR A 41 32.67 23.32 -18.60
C THR A 41 32.08 24.08 -17.41
N GLY A 42 30.78 24.34 -17.42
CA GLY A 42 30.08 25.05 -16.34
C GLY A 42 28.69 24.46 -16.09
N ARG A 43 28.57 23.64 -15.04
CA ARG A 43 27.38 22.84 -14.70
C ARG A 43 26.25 23.71 -14.12
N LEU A 44 25.61 24.52 -14.96
CA LEU A 44 24.46 25.37 -14.57
C LEU A 44 23.16 24.58 -14.59
N LEU A 45 22.81 23.98 -13.44
CA LEU A 45 21.42 23.68 -13.06
C LEU A 45 21.39 23.20 -11.61
N LEU A 46 20.76 23.98 -10.72
CA LEU A 46 20.00 23.47 -9.57
C LEU A 46 19.23 24.63 -8.93
N GLN A 47 17.97 24.77 -9.33
CA GLN A 47 16.99 25.53 -8.56
C GLN A 47 16.03 24.54 -7.91
N LYS A 48 15.66 24.83 -6.65
CA LYS A 48 14.61 24.24 -5.80
C LYS A 48 14.91 23.02 -4.90
N ILE A 49 14.57 23.28 -3.62
CA ILE A 49 14.14 22.39 -2.53
C ILE A 49 15.24 21.83 -1.64
N ILE A 50 15.23 22.27 -0.38
CA ILE A 50 14.95 21.45 0.81
C ILE A 50 14.34 22.33 1.90
N THR A 51 13.43 21.77 2.70
CA THR A 51 12.90 22.38 3.93
C THR A 51 12.97 21.38 5.08
N ARG A 52 13.34 21.89 6.27
CA ARG A 52 13.19 21.35 7.65
C ARG A 52 14.45 20.77 8.31
N GLY A 53 14.64 21.14 9.59
CA GLY A 53 15.38 20.31 10.55
C GLY A 53 16.32 21.05 11.52
N GLY A 54 15.88 22.10 12.22
CA GLY A 54 16.69 22.76 13.28
C GLY A 54 15.93 22.85 14.62
N PRO A 55 16.59 22.77 15.79
CA PRO A 55 15.89 22.72 17.09
C PRO A 55 15.20 24.04 17.48
N LEU A 56 14.05 23.93 18.15
CA LEU A 56 13.35 25.06 18.77
C LEU A 56 14.06 25.48 20.06
N ILE A 57 14.70 26.66 20.05
CA ILE A 57 15.23 27.30 21.27
C ILE A 57 14.07 27.90 22.08
N SER A 58 14.04 27.62 23.38
CA SER A 58 13.05 28.14 24.32
C SER A 58 13.30 29.62 24.63
N GLY A 59 12.34 30.48 24.28
CA GLY A 59 12.38 31.90 24.65
C GLY A 59 11.80 32.17 26.03
N THR A 60 12.66 32.52 26.99
CA THR A 60 12.31 33.38 28.12
C THR A 60 12.52 34.82 27.71
N THR A 61 11.49 35.67 27.82
CA THR A 61 11.63 37.12 27.63
C THR A 61 10.82 37.86 28.68
N ASP A 62 11.52 38.48 29.62
CA ASP A 62 11.18 39.84 30.00
C ASP A 62 12.49 40.63 30.11
N GLY A 63 12.54 41.81 29.49
CA GLY A 63 13.78 42.49 29.13
C GLY A 63 13.83 42.84 27.63
N GLN A 64 13.92 44.14 27.34
CA GLN A 64 13.93 44.66 25.96
C GLN A 64 15.16 44.18 25.18
N PRO A 65 15.00 43.57 23.99
CA PRO A 65 16.10 43.41 23.07
C PRO A 65 16.20 44.66 22.18
N ASN A 66 17.04 45.62 22.58
CA ASN A 66 17.72 46.48 21.60
C ASN A 66 18.67 45.59 20.80
N VAL A 67 18.16 44.93 19.77
CA VAL A 67 18.93 44.01 18.91
C VAL A 67 18.71 44.40 17.45
N THR A 68 19.30 45.53 17.07
CA THR A 68 19.88 45.68 15.73
C THR A 68 21.19 44.89 15.71
N THR A 69 21.11 43.56 15.67
CA THR A 69 22.22 42.77 15.11
C THR A 69 22.26 43.09 13.62
N GLU A 70 23.16 43.98 13.23
CA GLU A 70 23.61 44.01 11.84
C GLU A 70 24.07 42.60 11.47
N PHE A 71 23.39 41.99 10.51
CA PHE A 71 23.83 40.72 9.95
C PHE A 71 25.12 41.00 9.17
N ASN A 72 26.26 40.77 9.80
CA ASN A 72 27.56 41.04 9.18
C ASN A 72 27.79 40.08 8.02
N LEU A 73 27.43 40.52 6.81
CA LEU A 73 27.53 39.77 5.56
C LEU A 73 28.97 39.26 5.28
N LEU A 74 29.99 39.90 5.86
CA LEU A 74 31.40 39.56 5.67
C LEU A 74 31.88 38.45 6.63
N GLU A 75 31.21 38.27 7.77
CA GLU A 75 31.51 37.23 8.77
C GLU A 75 30.48 36.09 8.76
N ALA A 76 29.38 36.25 8.03
CA ALA A 76 28.30 35.28 7.95
C ALA A 76 28.70 34.03 7.15
N GLU A 77 29.23 33.01 7.83
CA GLU A 77 29.38 31.68 7.23
C GLU A 77 27.99 31.04 6.98
N PRO A 78 27.70 30.59 5.75
CA PRO A 78 26.47 29.87 5.47
C PRO A 78 26.47 28.51 6.18
N LEU A 79 25.33 28.13 6.77
CA LEU A 79 25.12 26.81 7.36
C LEU A 79 25.04 25.74 6.25
N VAL A 80 26.20 25.33 5.76
CA VAL A 80 26.40 24.25 4.79
C VAL A 80 26.62 22.94 5.54
N ASP A 81 26.05 21.85 5.01
CA ASP A 81 26.31 20.51 5.54
C ASP A 81 27.75 20.08 5.19
N ASN A 82 28.64 20.25 6.16
CA ASN A 82 30.04 19.83 6.11
C ASN A 82 30.25 18.43 6.71
N SER A 83 29.19 17.63 6.88
CA SER A 83 29.29 16.25 7.36
C SER A 83 30.18 15.41 6.43
N PRO A 84 30.99 14.47 6.97
CA PRO A 84 31.78 13.58 6.13
C PRO A 84 30.87 12.72 5.25
N ALA A 85 31.33 12.44 4.03
CA ALA A 85 30.62 11.53 3.13
C ALA A 85 30.42 10.15 3.79
N LEU A 86 29.22 9.59 3.66
CA LEU A 86 28.89 8.28 4.20
C LEU A 86 29.76 7.18 3.55
N SER A 87 30.08 6.14 4.33
CA SER A 87 30.69 4.94 3.77
C SER A 87 29.75 4.28 2.76
N ASP A 88 30.29 3.58 1.76
CA ASP A 88 29.49 2.81 0.80
C ASP A 88 28.51 1.84 1.48
N SER A 89 28.92 1.25 2.62
CA SER A 89 28.09 0.35 3.41
C SER A 89 26.91 1.07 4.07
N ASP A 90 27.14 2.27 4.64
CA ASP A 90 26.08 3.05 5.28
C ASP A 90 25.12 3.65 4.26
N PHE A 91 25.66 4.16 3.14
CA PHE A 91 24.86 4.61 2.02
C PHE A 91 23.95 3.49 1.46
N ALA A 92 24.44 2.25 1.36
CA ALA A 92 23.60 1.12 0.99
C ALA A 92 22.55 0.73 2.03
N LYS A 93 22.79 0.94 3.34
CA LYS A 93 21.75 0.73 4.35
C LYS A 93 20.59 1.70 4.13
N ILE A 94 20.88 2.95 3.78
CA ILE A 94 19.89 3.98 3.43
C ILE A 94 19.17 3.60 2.13
N LEU A 95 19.91 3.39 1.04
CA LEU A 95 19.34 3.07 -0.28
C LEU A 95 18.50 1.78 -0.26
N GLN A 96 18.89 0.78 0.55
CA GLN A 96 18.12 -0.44 0.75
C GLN A 96 16.76 -0.20 1.43
N ASN A 97 16.63 0.85 2.24
CA ASN A 97 15.37 1.25 2.85
C ASN A 97 14.51 2.07 1.88
N GLU A 98 15.13 2.89 1.03
CA GLU A 98 14.42 3.66 -0.02
C GLU A 98 13.89 2.76 -1.13
N VAL A 99 14.65 1.73 -1.55
CA VAL A 99 14.27 0.79 -2.63
C VAL A 99 14.25 -0.65 -2.07
N PRO A 100 13.26 -1.00 -1.23
CA PRO A 100 13.26 -2.24 -0.43
C PRO A 100 13.16 -3.53 -1.25
N ASN A 101 12.77 -3.43 -2.52
CA ASN A 101 12.65 -4.56 -3.46
C ASN A 101 13.93 -4.83 -4.28
N LEU A 102 14.97 -3.99 -4.19
CA LEU A 102 16.29 -4.30 -4.76
C LEU A 102 17.20 -4.99 -3.73
N PRO A 103 18.04 -5.96 -4.14
CA PRO A 103 18.96 -6.66 -3.24
C PRO A 103 20.28 -5.87 -3.08
N ILE A 104 20.21 -4.59 -2.71
CA ILE A 104 21.37 -3.66 -2.69
C ILE A 104 22.48 -4.15 -1.76
N ARG A 105 22.13 -4.61 -0.56
CA ARG A 105 23.13 -5.13 0.40
C ARG A 105 23.84 -6.37 -0.14
N TYR A 106 23.10 -7.32 -0.71
CA TYR A 106 23.69 -8.52 -1.33
C TYR A 106 24.53 -8.16 -2.56
N TRP A 107 24.09 -7.22 -3.40
CA TRP A 107 24.89 -6.74 -4.53
C TRP A 107 26.26 -6.18 -4.08
N GLN A 108 26.30 -5.46 -2.94
CA GLN A 108 27.56 -4.98 -2.38
C GLN A 108 28.47 -6.08 -1.83
N THR A 109 27.94 -7.10 -1.14
CA THR A 109 28.78 -8.19 -0.59
C THR A 109 29.51 -8.98 -1.68
N LEU A 110 29.00 -8.96 -2.92
CA LEU A 110 29.66 -9.55 -4.08
C LEU A 110 30.94 -8.80 -4.51
N ASN A 111 31.14 -7.53 -4.13
CA ASN A 111 32.33 -6.72 -4.45
C ASN A 111 32.82 -6.89 -5.91
N ASN A 112 31.92 -6.62 -6.87
CA ASN A 112 32.10 -6.79 -8.32
C ASN A 112 32.40 -8.23 -8.83
N LYS A 113 32.46 -9.24 -7.94
CA LYS A 113 32.63 -10.67 -8.28
C LYS A 113 31.28 -11.36 -8.46
N PHE A 114 30.55 -10.92 -9.50
CA PHE A 114 29.20 -11.38 -9.79
C PHE A 114 29.12 -12.88 -10.12
N PRO A 115 28.26 -13.67 -9.44
CA PRO A 115 28.11 -15.10 -9.72
C PRO A 115 27.50 -15.34 -11.11
N ALA A 116 27.83 -16.46 -11.72
CA ALA A 116 27.35 -16.83 -13.05
C ALA A 116 27.46 -18.34 -13.26
N LYS A 117 26.57 -18.93 -14.07
CA LYS A 117 26.75 -20.35 -14.45
C LYS A 117 27.97 -20.56 -15.35
N ASN A 118 28.22 -19.64 -16.29
CA ASN A 118 29.48 -19.50 -17.01
C ASN A 118 29.56 -18.09 -17.65
N LYS A 119 30.56 -17.83 -18.51
CA LYS A 119 30.75 -16.51 -19.16
C LYS A 119 29.57 -16.02 -20.03
N THR A 120 28.72 -16.92 -20.53
CA THR A 120 27.63 -16.61 -21.49
C THR A 120 26.25 -17.07 -21.05
N CYS A 121 26.12 -17.67 -19.85
CA CYS A 121 24.89 -18.25 -19.34
C CYS A 121 24.62 -17.77 -17.92
N ALA A 122 23.46 -17.13 -17.72
CA ALA A 122 22.92 -16.75 -16.41
C ALA A 122 23.96 -16.08 -15.50
N LYS A 123 24.48 -14.93 -15.94
CA LYS A 123 25.29 -14.02 -15.12
C LYS A 123 24.37 -13.21 -14.22
N PHE A 124 24.78 -12.99 -12.97
CA PHE A 124 24.06 -12.11 -12.05
C PHE A 124 23.96 -10.70 -12.65
N PRO A 125 22.75 -10.13 -12.78
CA PRO A 125 22.56 -8.81 -13.35
C PRO A 125 23.00 -7.74 -12.35
N THR A 126 23.86 -6.83 -12.81
CA THR A 126 24.25 -5.63 -12.06
C THR A 126 23.08 -4.64 -12.01
N LEU A 127 23.17 -3.61 -11.18
CA LEU A 127 22.16 -2.55 -11.11
C LEU A 127 21.91 -1.88 -12.49
N TRP A 128 22.92 -1.85 -13.36
CA TRP A 128 22.85 -1.27 -14.70
C TRP A 128 22.17 -2.18 -15.74
N ASP A 129 22.09 -3.49 -15.47
CA ASP A 129 21.40 -4.46 -16.31
C ASP A 129 19.88 -4.54 -16.02
N ILE A 130 19.42 -3.96 -14.90
CA ILE A 130 18.03 -4.01 -14.45
C ILE A 130 17.17 -3.03 -15.25
N GLY A 131 16.11 -3.54 -15.89
CA GLY A 131 15.12 -2.77 -16.64
C GLY A 131 14.14 -2.01 -15.73
N PHE A 132 14.61 -0.99 -15.02
CA PHE A 132 13.77 -0.16 -14.14
C PHE A 132 12.56 0.45 -14.88
N ASN A 133 11.42 0.48 -14.18
CA ASN A 133 10.25 1.27 -14.55
C ASN A 133 9.89 2.15 -13.35
N ASN A 134 9.87 3.47 -13.58
CA ASN A 134 9.80 4.50 -12.55
C ASN A 134 10.84 4.31 -11.43
N VAL A 135 10.45 3.93 -10.21
CA VAL A 135 11.28 3.77 -9.01
C VAL A 135 11.21 2.33 -8.49
N TYR A 136 9.99 1.80 -8.32
CA TYR A 136 9.75 0.54 -7.58
C TYR A 136 9.45 -0.68 -8.46
N TRP A 137 9.46 -0.55 -9.79
CA TRP A 137 9.09 -1.65 -10.68
C TRP A 137 10.25 -2.06 -11.59
N GLN A 138 10.29 -3.33 -11.94
CA GLN A 138 11.26 -3.89 -12.89
C GLN A 138 10.54 -4.53 -14.07
N THR A 139 11.03 -4.29 -15.28
CA THR A 139 10.36 -4.66 -16.52
C THR A 139 11.01 -5.86 -17.18
N LEU A 140 10.25 -6.95 -17.30
CA LEU A 140 10.59 -8.07 -18.16
C LEU A 140 9.66 -8.06 -19.39
N LYS A 141 10.25 -7.87 -20.57
CA LYS A 141 9.57 -8.12 -21.86
C LYS A 141 9.73 -9.60 -22.19
N THR A 142 8.64 -10.26 -22.57
CA THR A 142 8.62 -11.68 -22.94
C THR A 142 7.92 -11.89 -24.30
N SER A 143 8.12 -13.07 -24.88
CA SER A 143 7.39 -13.61 -26.04
C SER A 143 5.87 -13.58 -25.86
N ASN A 144 5.35 -13.52 -24.62
CA ASN A 144 3.92 -13.40 -24.35
C ASN A 144 3.58 -12.31 -23.33
N GLY A 145 4.07 -11.10 -23.59
CA GLY A 145 3.65 -9.87 -22.90
C GLY A 145 4.74 -9.24 -22.06
N THR A 146 4.38 -8.17 -21.36
CA THR A 146 5.29 -7.39 -20.52
C THR A 146 4.87 -7.50 -19.07
N PHE A 147 5.83 -7.87 -18.25
CA PHE A 147 5.73 -8.10 -16.82
C PHE A 147 6.38 -6.91 -16.12
N TYR A 148 5.66 -6.28 -15.21
CA TYR A 148 6.15 -5.26 -14.30
C TYR A 148 6.18 -5.91 -12.93
N LEU A 149 7.36 -6.30 -12.47
CA LEU A 149 7.53 -6.98 -11.19
C LEU A 149 7.78 -5.93 -10.10
N TYR A 150 7.14 -6.11 -8.94
CA TYR A 150 7.16 -5.16 -7.83
C TYR A 150 8.02 -5.64 -6.67
N GLY A 151 7.83 -6.88 -6.21
CA GLY A 151 8.57 -7.42 -5.07
C GLY A 151 8.53 -8.94 -5.02
N ALA A 152 9.52 -9.55 -4.37
CA ALA A 152 9.62 -11.00 -4.18
C ALA A 152 9.67 -11.36 -2.69
N TYR A 153 9.11 -12.53 -2.34
CA TYR A 153 8.94 -12.96 -0.95
C TYR A 153 9.20 -14.46 -0.83
N TYR A 154 9.85 -14.87 0.25
CA TYR A 154 10.05 -16.26 0.60
C TYR A 154 8.82 -16.81 1.33
N ASP A 155 8.21 -17.88 0.83
CA ASP A 155 7.08 -18.57 1.45
C ASP A 155 7.40 -20.02 1.77
N ASN A 156 7.70 -20.26 3.05
CA ASN A 156 7.86 -21.56 3.70
C ASN A 156 6.78 -21.81 4.79
N ARG A 157 5.55 -21.27 4.61
CA ARG A 157 4.43 -21.56 5.54
C ARG A 157 4.04 -23.04 5.50
N THR A 158 3.58 -23.63 6.60
CA THR A 158 3.32 -25.08 6.71
C THR A 158 2.43 -25.64 5.60
N LEU A 159 1.43 -24.87 5.14
CA LEU A 159 0.52 -25.29 4.06
C LEU A 159 1.13 -25.28 2.65
N VAL A 160 2.40 -24.90 2.46
CA VAL A 160 3.17 -25.19 1.23
C VAL A 160 3.85 -26.58 1.26
N ALA A 161 3.59 -27.40 2.28
CA ALA A 161 3.93 -28.83 2.34
C ALA A 161 5.42 -29.13 2.08
N MET A 162 6.31 -28.49 2.85
CA MET A 162 7.78 -28.65 2.78
C MET A 162 8.37 -28.37 1.38
N LYS A 163 7.69 -27.53 0.60
CA LYS A 163 8.14 -27.02 -0.70
C LYS A 163 8.19 -25.49 -0.64
N PRO A 164 9.27 -24.89 -0.09
CA PRO A 164 9.44 -23.44 -0.09
C PRO A 164 9.25 -22.86 -1.49
N VAL A 165 8.58 -21.72 -1.57
CA VAL A 165 8.24 -21.02 -2.81
C VAL A 165 8.78 -19.60 -2.75
N VAL A 166 9.45 -19.15 -3.81
CA VAL A 166 9.64 -17.71 -4.04
C VAL A 166 8.44 -17.21 -4.82
N ARG A 167 7.78 -16.19 -4.27
CA ARG A 167 6.60 -15.55 -4.85
C ARG A 167 6.93 -14.13 -5.26
N MET A 168 6.68 -13.80 -6.52
CA MET A 168 6.88 -12.46 -7.06
C MET A 168 5.52 -11.83 -7.35
N LEU A 169 5.26 -10.67 -6.78
CA LEU A 169 4.06 -9.87 -7.03
C LEU A 169 4.33 -8.91 -8.19
N GLY A 170 3.40 -8.81 -9.13
CA GLY A 170 3.57 -7.95 -10.30
C GLY A 170 2.30 -7.72 -11.10
N MET A 171 2.48 -6.99 -12.20
CA MET A 171 1.43 -6.54 -13.10
C MET A 171 1.81 -6.89 -14.55
N ILE A 172 0.95 -7.63 -15.23
CA ILE A 172 1.24 -8.18 -16.58
C ILE A 172 0.24 -7.61 -17.58
N ASN A 173 0.67 -7.18 -18.77
CA ASN A 173 -0.24 -6.68 -19.82
C ASN A 173 -0.99 -7.79 -20.59
N ARG A 174 -1.10 -8.98 -20.00
CA ARG A 174 -1.57 -10.21 -20.62
C ARG A 174 -2.44 -10.98 -19.65
N LEU A 175 -3.61 -11.41 -20.12
CA LEU A 175 -4.42 -12.41 -19.46
C LEU A 175 -3.85 -13.78 -19.76
N GLU A 176 -3.83 -14.63 -18.73
CA GLU A 176 -3.42 -16.04 -18.79
C GLU A 176 -2.10 -16.22 -19.56
N PRO A 177 -0.99 -15.64 -19.04
CA PRO A 177 0.29 -15.63 -19.75
C PRO A 177 0.73 -17.05 -20.13
N LYS A 178 0.92 -17.28 -21.44
CA LYS A 178 1.30 -18.59 -21.99
C LYS A 178 2.81 -18.84 -22.00
N VAL A 179 3.60 -17.79 -21.75
CA VAL A 179 5.06 -17.88 -21.66
C VAL A 179 5.44 -18.81 -20.50
N LYS A 180 6.42 -19.69 -20.74
CA LYS A 180 7.04 -20.50 -19.70
C LYS A 180 8.26 -19.75 -19.19
N THR A 181 8.21 -19.23 -17.97
CA THR A 181 9.34 -18.52 -17.37
C THR A 181 10.03 -19.37 -16.29
N ILE A 182 11.27 -18.99 -16.01
CA ILE A 182 12.17 -19.67 -15.09
C ILE A 182 12.73 -18.61 -14.15
N CYS A 183 12.70 -18.90 -12.85
CA CYS A 183 13.41 -18.13 -11.84
C CYS A 183 14.88 -18.54 -11.83
N GLN A 184 15.78 -17.57 -11.94
CA GLN A 184 17.16 -17.69 -11.50
C GLN A 184 17.19 -17.25 -10.03
N LEU A 185 17.36 -18.21 -9.13
CA LEU A 185 17.42 -17.96 -7.68
C LEU A 185 18.87 -17.77 -7.26
N TRP A 186 19.16 -16.63 -6.64
CA TRP A 186 20.50 -16.26 -6.18
C TRP A 186 20.59 -16.45 -4.67
N PHE A 187 21.61 -17.18 -4.23
CA PHE A 187 21.85 -17.52 -2.83
C PHE A 187 23.21 -16.99 -2.41
N GLU A 188 23.35 -16.61 -1.14
CA GLU A 188 24.65 -16.32 -0.56
C GLU A 188 25.59 -17.55 -0.66
N GLY A 189 26.88 -17.32 -0.91
CA GLY A 189 27.90 -18.36 -1.05
C GLY A 189 27.88 -19.19 -2.35
N LEU A 190 26.78 -19.21 -3.12
CA LEU A 190 26.71 -19.98 -4.37
C LEU A 190 27.31 -19.20 -5.56
N LYS A 191 28.15 -19.88 -6.35
CA LYS A 191 28.83 -19.30 -7.53
C LYS A 191 27.94 -19.15 -8.77
N ALA A 192 26.76 -19.75 -8.79
CA ALA A 192 25.85 -19.81 -9.93
C ALA A 192 24.38 -19.82 -9.45
N PRO A 193 23.42 -19.36 -10.27
CA PRO A 193 22.01 -19.36 -9.88
C PRO A 193 21.42 -20.78 -9.91
N VAL A 194 20.43 -21.00 -9.04
CA VAL A 194 19.61 -22.21 -9.06
C VAL A 194 18.36 -21.95 -9.92
N PHE A 195 18.17 -22.76 -10.96
CA PHE A 195 17.00 -22.62 -11.83
C PHE A 195 15.76 -23.31 -11.23
N ALA A 196 14.67 -22.55 -11.12
CA ALA A 196 13.37 -23.05 -10.70
C ALA A 196 12.30 -22.68 -11.75
N LYS A 197 11.55 -23.67 -12.25
CA LYS A 197 10.42 -23.40 -13.16
C LYS A 197 9.32 -22.64 -12.41
N VAL A 198 8.74 -21.63 -13.04
CA VAL A 198 7.47 -21.06 -12.57
C VAL A 198 6.37 -22.11 -12.77
N PHE A 199 5.63 -22.40 -11.70
CA PHE A 199 4.56 -23.39 -11.72
C PHE A 199 3.15 -22.78 -11.68
N GLU A 200 3.02 -21.53 -11.24
CA GLU A 200 1.74 -20.81 -11.17
C GLU A 200 1.91 -19.32 -11.49
N TYR A 201 1.09 -18.80 -12.42
CA TYR A 201 0.80 -17.38 -12.57
C TYR A 201 -0.60 -17.11 -11.98
N LYS A 202 -0.67 -16.86 -10.67
CA LYS A 202 -1.96 -16.72 -9.99
C LYS A 202 -2.56 -15.35 -10.30
N TYR A 203 -3.63 -15.34 -11.08
CA TYR A 203 -4.40 -14.13 -11.38
C TYR A 203 -5.07 -13.61 -10.10
N VAL A 204 -4.82 -12.36 -9.74
CA VAL A 204 -5.29 -11.76 -8.47
C VAL A 204 -6.51 -10.86 -8.72
N TRP A 205 -7.42 -11.24 -9.61
CA TRP A 205 -8.63 -10.46 -9.90
C TRP A 205 -9.77 -11.38 -10.35
N TYR A 206 -11.02 -10.93 -10.24
CA TYR A 206 -12.14 -11.67 -10.83
C TYR A 206 -12.51 -11.11 -12.20
N LYS A 207 -12.59 -12.02 -13.19
CA LYS A 207 -12.92 -11.72 -14.59
C LYS A 207 -14.19 -10.87 -14.75
N LYS A 208 -15.17 -11.05 -13.86
CA LYS A 208 -16.47 -10.36 -13.84
C LYS A 208 -16.41 -8.91 -13.35
N TRP A 209 -15.30 -8.44 -12.77
CA TRP A 209 -15.15 -7.08 -12.23
C TRP A 209 -14.67 -6.05 -13.26
N GLY A 210 -14.65 -6.40 -14.54
CA GLY A 210 -14.22 -5.53 -15.62
C GLY A 210 -12.70 -5.52 -15.82
N ASN A 211 -12.24 -4.77 -16.82
CA ASN A 211 -10.85 -4.72 -17.31
C ASN A 211 -10.24 -6.08 -17.68
N HIS A 212 -11.02 -7.16 -17.77
CA HIS A 212 -10.56 -8.48 -18.19
C HIS A 212 -10.34 -8.53 -19.72
N LYS A 213 -9.31 -7.83 -20.19
CA LYS A 213 -8.81 -7.86 -21.58
C LYS A 213 -7.29 -7.69 -21.63
N ASN A 214 -6.70 -8.19 -22.71
CA ASN A 214 -5.29 -8.02 -23.02
C ASN A 214 -4.91 -6.54 -23.27
N GLY A 215 -3.65 -6.20 -23.05
CA GLY A 215 -3.12 -4.83 -23.21
C GLY A 215 -3.32 -3.90 -22.01
N LEU A 216 -4.26 -4.24 -21.11
CA LEU A 216 -4.35 -3.62 -19.78
C LEU A 216 -3.47 -4.40 -18.79
N PHE A 217 -2.92 -3.69 -17.79
CA PHE A 217 -2.20 -4.32 -16.70
C PHE A 217 -3.14 -5.11 -15.78
N GLN A 218 -2.67 -6.30 -15.40
CA GLN A 218 -3.41 -7.31 -14.66
C GLN A 218 -2.57 -7.77 -13.48
N PRO A 219 -3.13 -7.83 -12.25
CA PRO A 219 -2.36 -8.22 -11.08
C PRO A 219 -2.14 -9.73 -11.04
N TYR A 220 -0.89 -10.15 -10.86
CA TYR A 220 -0.45 -11.53 -10.84
C TYR A 220 0.53 -11.79 -9.70
N LEU A 221 0.42 -12.99 -9.11
CA LEU A 221 1.39 -13.56 -8.19
C LEU A 221 2.08 -14.74 -8.88
N VAL A 222 3.34 -14.55 -9.26
CA VAL A 222 4.17 -15.52 -9.98
C VAL A 222 4.92 -16.38 -8.98
N SER A 223 4.80 -17.71 -9.05
CA SER A 223 5.37 -18.61 -8.03
C SER A 223 6.35 -19.61 -8.64
N CYS A 224 7.56 -19.69 -8.09
CA CYS A 224 8.56 -20.70 -8.42
C CYS A 224 8.99 -21.47 -7.16
N GLN A 225 8.99 -22.81 -7.27
CA GLN A 225 9.25 -23.71 -6.16
C GLN A 225 10.75 -23.99 -6.04
N ILE A 226 11.30 -23.90 -4.83
CA ILE A 226 12.73 -24.16 -4.61
C ILE A 226 13.05 -25.66 -4.82
N PRO A 227 14.04 -26.00 -5.67
CA PRO A 227 14.43 -27.39 -5.92
C PRO A 227 14.93 -28.08 -4.66
N VAL A 228 14.73 -29.41 -4.56
CA VAL A 228 14.91 -30.20 -3.33
C VAL A 228 16.24 -29.91 -2.62
N GLY A 229 17.36 -29.94 -3.37
CA GLY A 229 18.70 -29.73 -2.81
C GLY A 229 18.97 -28.36 -2.19
N PHE A 230 18.12 -27.35 -2.45
CA PHE A 230 18.32 -25.97 -2.00
C PHE A 230 17.26 -25.48 -1.00
N ARG A 231 16.32 -26.35 -0.57
CA ARG A 231 15.22 -25.97 0.34
C ARG A 231 15.65 -25.63 1.77
N HIS A 232 16.91 -25.91 2.11
CA HIS A 232 17.52 -25.54 3.38
C HIS A 232 18.10 -24.11 3.37
N LEU A 233 18.11 -23.45 2.21
CA LEU A 233 18.60 -22.09 2.03
C LEU A 233 17.45 -21.13 1.67
N VAL A 234 17.63 -19.86 2.01
CA VAL A 234 16.80 -18.75 1.54
C VAL A 234 17.58 -18.04 0.43
N PRO A 235 17.00 -17.82 -0.76
CA PRO A 235 17.66 -17.00 -1.77
C PRO A 235 17.62 -15.53 -1.34
N GLU A 236 18.71 -14.81 -1.58
CA GLU A 236 18.80 -13.36 -1.37
C GLU A 236 17.99 -12.60 -2.42
N SER A 237 17.97 -13.10 -3.65
CA SER A 237 17.26 -12.47 -4.75
C SER A 237 16.80 -13.44 -5.82
N VAL A 238 15.91 -12.97 -6.70
CA VAL A 238 15.35 -13.71 -7.81
C VAL A 238 15.28 -12.86 -9.08
N SER A 239 15.72 -13.45 -10.19
CA SER A 239 15.50 -12.92 -11.54
C SER A 239 14.49 -13.79 -12.30
N LEU A 240 13.70 -13.19 -13.17
CA LEU A 240 12.75 -13.91 -14.04
C LEU A 240 13.20 -13.83 -15.51
N VAL A 241 13.24 -14.98 -16.19
CA VAL A 241 13.70 -15.15 -17.58
C VAL A 241 12.85 -16.18 -18.33
N GLU A 242 13.00 -16.33 -19.65
CA GLU A 242 12.31 -17.37 -20.42
C GLU A 242 13.12 -18.68 -20.52
N GLN A 243 14.42 -18.59 -20.78
CA GLN A 243 15.34 -19.72 -20.81
C GLN A 243 16.33 -19.66 -19.64
N PRO A 244 16.86 -20.82 -19.15
CA PRO A 244 17.74 -20.82 -17.98
C PRO A 244 18.97 -19.93 -18.14
N CYS A 245 19.58 -19.93 -19.32
CA CYS A 245 20.84 -19.22 -19.58
C CYS A 245 20.68 -17.74 -19.96
N ASP A 246 19.45 -17.22 -20.09
CA ASP A 246 19.23 -15.83 -20.46
C ASP A 246 19.92 -14.87 -19.47
N MET A 247 20.38 -13.74 -20.01
CA MET A 247 20.85 -12.62 -19.20
C MET A 247 19.63 -11.94 -18.58
N ALA A 248 19.54 -11.96 -17.26
CA ALA A 248 18.44 -11.36 -16.55
C ALA A 248 18.41 -9.83 -16.69
N VAL A 249 17.22 -9.28 -16.89
CA VAL A 249 16.96 -7.82 -16.83
C VAL A 249 16.14 -7.43 -15.60
N THR A 250 16.00 -8.35 -14.64
CA THR A 250 15.29 -8.19 -13.37
C THR A 250 16.09 -8.85 -12.25
N ASN A 251 16.02 -8.29 -11.05
CA ASN A 251 16.62 -8.82 -9.84
C ASN A 251 15.86 -8.27 -8.61
N LEU A 252 14.88 -9.02 -8.12
CA LEU A 252 14.11 -8.65 -6.95
C LEU A 252 14.74 -9.27 -5.70
N ARG A 253 14.93 -8.47 -4.67
CA ARG A 253 15.22 -8.96 -3.32
C ARG A 253 14.10 -9.88 -2.87
N VAL A 254 14.48 -11.05 -2.34
CA VAL A 254 13.53 -11.98 -1.73
C VAL A 254 13.39 -11.60 -0.26
N ILE A 255 12.22 -11.07 0.10
CA ILE A 255 11.93 -10.64 1.46
C ILE A 255 11.53 -11.86 2.32
N ASN A 256 12.21 -12.02 3.45
CA ASN A 256 11.97 -13.10 4.42
C ASN A 256 11.97 -12.54 5.87
N ASN A 257 10.93 -11.78 6.23
CA ASN A 257 10.86 -11.08 7.51
C ASN A 257 10.41 -11.98 8.68
N VAL A 258 11.21 -12.99 9.02
CA VAL A 258 10.99 -13.83 10.21
C VAL A 258 11.48 -13.09 11.46
N PRO A 259 10.66 -12.95 12.53
CA PRO A 259 11.12 -12.38 13.79
C PRO A 259 12.23 -13.20 14.44
N GLU A 260 13.31 -12.56 14.90
CA GLU A 260 14.48 -13.23 15.52
C GLU A 260 14.12 -14.07 16.74
N ASN A 261 13.16 -13.58 17.54
CA ASN A 261 12.66 -14.28 18.73
C ASN A 261 11.57 -15.34 18.42
N GLY A 262 11.23 -15.55 17.15
CA GLY A 262 10.16 -16.45 16.69
C GLY A 262 8.73 -16.06 17.10
N LYS A 263 8.54 -14.95 17.82
CA LYS A 263 7.23 -14.51 18.32
C LYS A 263 6.53 -13.62 17.29
N LYS A 264 5.28 -13.95 17.00
CA LYS A 264 4.37 -13.10 16.23
C LYS A 264 3.64 -12.13 17.16
N GLY A 265 3.42 -10.90 16.70
CA GLY A 265 2.35 -10.06 17.23
C GLY A 265 0.97 -10.65 16.94
N GLU A 266 -0.05 -10.17 17.62
CA GLU A 266 -1.44 -10.60 17.43
C GLU A 266 -2.03 -9.98 16.16
N PHE A 267 -2.00 -8.64 16.04
CA PHE A 267 -2.73 -7.90 15.01
C PHE A 267 -1.91 -6.83 14.28
N ALA A 268 -2.00 -6.85 12.95
CA ALA A 268 -1.57 -5.73 12.10
C ALA A 268 -2.68 -5.32 11.11
N VAL A 269 -2.59 -4.09 10.62
CA VAL A 269 -3.52 -3.50 9.65
C VAL A 269 -2.78 -3.15 8.36
N CYS A 270 -3.29 -3.59 7.22
CA CYS A 270 -2.82 -3.24 5.89
C CYS A 270 -3.80 -2.26 5.23
N VAL A 271 -3.29 -1.12 4.77
CA VAL A 271 -4.07 -0.09 4.06
C VAL A 271 -3.62 -0.03 2.60
N LYS A 272 -4.51 0.43 1.71
CA LYS A 272 -4.18 0.71 0.31
C LYS A 272 -3.26 1.92 0.14
N GLY A 273 -2.87 2.17 -1.12
CA GLY A 273 -2.25 3.43 -1.54
C GLY A 273 -3.17 4.62 -1.25
N LEU A 274 -2.68 5.53 -0.39
CA LEU A 274 -3.33 6.78 -0.02
C LEU A 274 -3.21 7.81 -1.15
N ASP A 275 -4.35 8.33 -1.58
CA ASP A 275 -4.54 9.21 -2.74
C ASP A 275 -5.51 10.33 -2.33
N PHE A 276 -4.98 11.30 -1.59
CA PHE A 276 -5.68 12.39 -0.89
C PHE A 276 -4.97 13.73 -1.11
N LEU A 277 -4.65 14.05 -2.38
CA LEU A 277 -3.93 15.26 -2.76
C LEU A 277 -4.56 16.56 -2.22
N ASN A 278 -5.88 16.69 -2.34
CA ASN A 278 -6.62 17.93 -2.05
C ASN A 278 -7.47 17.87 -0.77
N GLU A 279 -7.37 16.78 0.00
CA GLU A 279 -8.23 16.51 1.16
C GLU A 279 -7.37 16.40 2.42
N ASP A 280 -7.51 17.34 3.36
CA ASP A 280 -6.79 17.28 4.63
C ASP A 280 -7.55 16.43 5.66
N LEU A 281 -7.27 15.13 5.65
CA LEU A 281 -7.87 14.16 6.57
C LEU A 281 -7.05 13.97 7.86
N SER A 282 -6.06 14.82 8.13
CA SER A 282 -5.08 14.63 9.22
C SER A 282 -5.71 14.34 10.58
N VAL A 283 -6.72 15.11 10.99
CA VAL A 283 -7.39 14.94 12.29
C VAL A 283 -8.13 13.60 12.38
N ARG A 284 -8.89 13.24 11.33
CA ARG A 284 -9.59 11.96 11.24
C ARG A 284 -8.60 10.78 11.22
N LEU A 285 -7.41 10.96 10.63
CA LEU A 285 -6.37 9.94 10.60
C LEU A 285 -5.72 9.70 11.96
N VAL A 286 -5.50 10.76 12.77
CA VAL A 286 -5.05 10.63 14.17
C VAL A 286 -6.08 9.88 15.01
N GLU A 287 -7.37 10.23 14.88
CA GLU A 287 -8.48 9.52 15.53
C GLU A 287 -8.51 8.03 15.14
N TRP A 288 -8.38 7.72 13.86
CA TRP A 288 -8.37 6.35 13.37
C TRP A 288 -7.16 5.55 13.88
N PHE A 289 -5.96 6.13 13.85
CA PHE A 289 -4.74 5.48 14.38
C PHE A 289 -4.85 5.16 15.87
N GLU A 290 -5.30 6.11 16.71
CA GLU A 290 -5.45 5.86 18.15
C GLU A 290 -6.61 4.93 18.48
N THR A 291 -7.67 4.90 17.67
CA THR A 291 -8.76 3.92 17.79
C THR A 291 -8.25 2.50 17.49
N LEU A 292 -7.54 2.30 16.38
CA LEU A 292 -6.98 1.00 16.03
C LEU A 292 -5.92 0.53 17.03
N ARG A 293 -5.02 1.42 17.45
CA ARG A 293 -4.03 1.16 18.51
C ARG A 293 -4.70 0.72 19.81
N HIS A 294 -5.81 1.37 20.18
CA HIS A 294 -6.57 1.00 21.38
C HIS A 294 -7.21 -0.38 21.28
N LEU A 295 -7.82 -0.70 20.13
CA LEU A 295 -8.51 -1.97 19.89
C LEU A 295 -7.55 -3.17 19.80
N GLY A 296 -6.26 -2.92 19.56
CA GLY A 296 -5.20 -3.93 19.62
C GLY A 296 -4.29 -4.02 18.39
N ALA A 297 -4.37 -3.08 17.44
CA ALA A 297 -3.44 -3.04 16.30
C ALA A 297 -2.03 -2.64 16.77
N GLU A 298 -1.06 -3.55 16.64
CA GLU A 298 0.34 -3.28 17.01
C GLU A 298 1.08 -2.47 15.95
N LYS A 299 0.70 -2.64 14.67
CA LYS A 299 1.33 -1.97 13.54
C LYS A 299 0.33 -1.72 12.41
N ILE A 300 0.40 -0.53 11.82
CA ILE A 300 -0.42 -0.11 10.68
C ILE A 300 0.52 0.15 9.49
N PHE A 301 0.34 -0.59 8.41
CA PHE A 301 1.11 -0.49 7.18
C PHE A 301 0.31 0.28 6.14
N LEU A 302 0.81 1.44 5.75
CA LEU A 302 0.20 2.31 4.73
C LEU A 302 1.12 2.45 3.53
N TYR A 303 0.53 2.83 2.41
CA TYR A 303 1.26 3.11 1.19
C TYR A 303 0.96 4.52 0.73
N GLU A 304 1.99 5.29 0.37
CA GLU A 304 1.82 6.67 -0.07
C GLU A 304 1.90 6.75 -1.60
N LEU A 305 0.83 7.23 -2.25
CA LEU A 305 0.85 7.63 -3.65
C LEU A 305 0.98 9.16 -3.73
N GLU A 306 -0.03 9.87 -3.22
CA GLU A 306 -0.09 11.32 -3.24
C GLU A 306 -1.07 11.83 -2.17
N VAL A 307 -0.56 12.48 -1.13
CA VAL A 307 -1.37 12.96 0.01
C VAL A 307 -1.10 14.43 0.34
N HIS A 308 -2.03 15.04 1.06
CA HIS A 308 -1.91 16.40 1.58
C HIS A 308 -0.69 16.53 2.53
N PRO A 309 0.08 17.64 2.53
CA PRO A 309 1.28 17.76 3.37
C PRO A 309 1.07 17.60 4.88
N ASN A 310 -0.12 17.92 5.40
CA ASN A 310 -0.46 17.66 6.80
C ASN A 310 -0.67 16.15 7.06
N ILE A 311 -1.18 15.39 6.08
CA ILE A 311 -1.24 13.92 6.18
C ILE A 311 0.18 13.35 6.23
N THR A 312 1.10 13.81 5.37
CA THR A 312 2.53 13.42 5.45
C THR A 312 3.14 13.76 6.81
N LYS A 313 2.77 14.90 7.43
CA LYS A 313 3.19 15.27 8.79
C LYS A 313 2.71 14.25 9.84
N VAL A 314 1.42 13.86 9.81
CA VAL A 314 0.84 12.84 10.70
C VAL A 314 1.50 11.48 10.47
N LEU A 315 1.67 11.07 9.22
CA LEU A 315 2.29 9.80 8.85
C LEU A 315 3.73 9.68 9.36
N ASN A 316 4.54 10.73 9.23
CA ASN A 316 5.92 10.74 9.73
C ASN A 316 5.96 10.66 11.26
N TYR A 317 5.13 11.44 11.96
CA TYR A 317 5.03 11.39 13.42
C TYR A 317 4.66 9.99 13.93
N TYR A 318 3.66 9.34 13.34
CA TYR A 318 3.28 7.99 13.73
C TYR A 318 4.27 6.90 13.29
N LYS A 319 5.11 7.17 12.29
CA LYS A 319 6.25 6.33 11.90
C LYS A 319 7.37 6.41 12.94
N GLU A 320 7.67 7.61 13.43
CA GLU A 320 8.63 7.86 14.53
C GLU A 320 8.16 7.22 15.85
N LEU A 321 6.86 7.31 16.17
CA LEU A 321 6.26 6.60 17.31
C LEU A 321 6.21 5.07 17.15
N GLY A 322 6.61 4.52 16.00
CA GLY A 322 6.66 3.08 15.77
C GLY A 322 5.32 2.39 15.53
N LEU A 323 4.17 3.09 15.59
CA LEU A 323 2.85 2.52 15.26
C LEU A 323 2.66 2.30 13.75
N VAL A 324 3.12 3.26 12.95
CA VAL A 324 2.91 3.29 11.50
C VAL A 324 4.17 2.87 10.75
N ASP A 325 4.00 2.24 9.60
CA ASP A 325 5.02 2.11 8.55
C ASP A 325 4.43 2.60 7.23
N VAL A 326 5.21 3.36 6.47
CA VAL A 326 4.76 3.99 5.22
C VAL A 326 5.75 3.63 4.12
N THR A 327 5.26 2.85 3.14
CA THR A 327 5.98 2.50 1.93
C THR A 327 5.48 3.38 0.77
N PRO A 328 6.29 4.30 0.21
CA PRO A 328 5.90 5.01 -1.01
C PRO A 328 5.70 4.01 -2.16
N ILE A 329 4.74 4.28 -3.04
CA ILE A 329 4.40 3.37 -4.15
C ILE A 329 4.08 4.15 -5.44
N THR A 330 4.28 3.48 -6.57
CA THR A 330 4.06 4.02 -7.92
C THR A 330 3.14 3.09 -8.73
N LEU A 331 2.51 3.63 -9.77
CA LEU A 331 1.72 2.87 -10.73
C LEU A 331 2.63 2.23 -11.80
N PRO A 332 2.40 0.97 -12.22
CA PRO A 332 3.27 0.28 -13.16
C PRO A 332 3.10 0.72 -14.62
N GLY A 333 4.19 0.63 -15.36
CA GLY A 333 4.24 0.72 -16.82
C GLY A 333 3.98 2.12 -17.35
N TYR A 334 3.01 2.24 -18.26
CA TYR A 334 2.60 3.51 -18.87
C TYR A 334 1.67 4.35 -17.97
N GLN A 335 1.31 3.86 -16.79
CA GLN A 335 0.43 4.61 -15.89
C GLN A 335 1.19 5.85 -15.34
N PRO A 336 0.50 7.00 -15.19
CA PRO A 336 1.17 8.23 -14.79
C PRO A 336 1.69 8.14 -13.36
N ASN A 337 2.90 8.63 -13.15
CA ASN A 337 3.55 8.78 -11.84
C ASN A 337 3.94 10.24 -11.53
N ILE A 338 3.43 11.18 -12.33
CA ILE A 338 3.64 12.61 -12.12
C ILE A 338 2.59 13.10 -11.11
N LYS A 339 3.03 13.92 -10.16
CA LYS A 339 2.20 14.57 -9.15
C LYS A 339 0.96 15.23 -9.78
N GLY A 340 -0.22 15.05 -9.20
CA GLY A 340 -1.52 15.47 -9.73
C GLY A 340 -2.10 14.54 -10.79
N LEU A 341 -1.28 14.02 -11.71
CA LEU A 341 -1.74 13.10 -12.76
C LEU A 341 -2.06 11.70 -12.20
N ILE A 342 -1.39 11.26 -11.14
CA ILE A 342 -1.76 10.04 -10.39
C ILE A 342 -3.20 10.17 -9.89
N HIS A 343 -3.48 11.22 -9.10
CA HIS A 343 -4.82 11.50 -8.56
C HIS A 343 -5.89 11.56 -9.66
N MET A 344 -5.63 12.33 -10.73
CA MET A 344 -6.55 12.43 -11.87
C MET A 344 -6.79 11.07 -12.54
N TYR A 345 -5.76 10.24 -12.71
CA TYR A 345 -5.89 8.92 -13.31
C TYR A 345 -6.74 7.99 -12.44
N LEU A 346 -6.41 7.88 -11.15
CA LEU A 346 -7.08 6.97 -10.21
C LEU A 346 -8.55 7.36 -9.97
N LYS A 347 -8.86 8.67 -9.94
CA LYS A 347 -10.23 9.21 -9.87
C LYS A 347 -11.08 8.87 -11.10
N ASN A 348 -10.48 8.90 -12.31
CA ASN A 348 -11.19 8.68 -13.57
C ASN A 348 -11.17 7.21 -14.06
N LYS A 349 -10.23 6.38 -13.61
CA LYS A 349 -10.08 4.97 -14.01
C LYS A 349 -10.29 4.03 -12.83
N LEU A 350 -11.49 4.06 -12.24
CA LEU A 350 -11.84 3.33 -11.00
C LEU A 350 -11.51 1.84 -11.02
N THR A 351 -11.69 1.14 -12.14
CA THR A 351 -11.33 -0.29 -12.24
C THR A 351 -9.81 -0.49 -12.21
N ASN A 352 -9.04 0.37 -12.89
CA ASN A 352 -7.58 0.37 -12.80
C ASN A 352 -7.10 0.70 -11.38
N LYS A 353 -7.72 1.70 -10.70
CA LYS A 353 -7.46 2.01 -9.29
C LYS A 353 -7.59 0.75 -8.43
N ARG A 354 -8.74 0.05 -8.48
CA ARG A 354 -8.98 -1.19 -7.72
C ARG A 354 -8.03 -2.33 -8.08
N GLN A 355 -7.58 -2.43 -9.34
CA GLN A 355 -6.56 -3.41 -9.73
C GLN A 355 -5.19 -3.05 -9.14
N ASN A 356 -4.79 -1.77 -9.14
CA ASN A 356 -3.54 -1.31 -8.53
C ASN A 356 -3.55 -1.46 -7.00
N GLU A 357 -4.69 -1.23 -6.33
CA GLU A 357 -4.87 -1.41 -4.87
C GLU A 357 -4.51 -2.83 -4.38
N LEU A 358 -4.54 -3.84 -5.26
CA LEU A 358 -4.15 -5.21 -4.90
C LEU A 358 -2.66 -5.40 -4.63
N ILE A 359 -1.81 -4.53 -5.17
CA ILE A 359 -0.37 -4.60 -4.96
C ILE A 359 -0.01 -4.31 -3.50
N PRO A 360 -0.41 -3.16 -2.89
CA PRO A 360 -0.13 -2.90 -1.49
C PRO A 360 -0.78 -3.90 -0.53
N TYR A 361 -2.02 -4.39 -0.77
CA TYR A 361 -2.62 -5.41 0.11
C TYR A 361 -1.79 -6.71 0.15
N ASN A 362 -1.27 -7.16 -1.00
CA ASN A 362 -0.54 -8.42 -1.08
C ASN A 362 0.93 -8.27 -0.68
N ASP A 363 1.60 -7.15 -1.01
CA ASP A 363 2.93 -6.82 -0.47
C ASP A 363 2.90 -6.76 1.06
N CYS A 364 1.91 -6.07 1.63
CA CYS A 364 1.74 -5.98 3.08
C CYS A 364 1.52 -7.35 3.74
N LEU A 365 0.70 -8.23 3.14
CA LEU A 365 0.57 -9.62 3.59
C LEU A 365 1.92 -10.34 3.60
N TYR A 366 2.64 -10.31 2.48
CA TYR A 366 3.87 -11.10 2.33
C TYR A 366 5.03 -10.57 3.17
N LYS A 367 5.16 -9.25 3.36
CA LYS A 367 6.12 -8.64 4.31
C LYS A 367 5.87 -9.00 5.76
N ASN A 368 4.65 -9.44 6.12
CA ASN A 368 4.19 -9.54 7.51
C ASN A 368 3.59 -10.90 7.90
N MET A 369 3.49 -11.86 6.99
CA MET A 369 2.90 -13.19 7.26
C MET A 369 3.62 -13.97 8.38
N TYR A 370 4.92 -13.73 8.58
CA TYR A 370 5.69 -14.28 9.69
C TYR A 370 5.67 -13.43 10.97
N ARG A 371 5.17 -12.19 10.89
CA ARG A 371 5.25 -11.20 11.97
C ARG A 371 3.99 -11.09 12.80
N TYR A 372 2.81 -11.39 12.23
CA TYR A 372 1.52 -11.26 12.94
C TYR A 372 0.64 -12.51 12.76
N LYS A 373 -0.21 -12.80 13.75
CA LYS A 373 -1.21 -13.88 13.68
C LYS A 373 -2.42 -13.52 12.82
N TYR A 374 -2.84 -12.25 12.88
CA TYR A 374 -3.95 -11.73 12.09
C TYR A 374 -3.57 -10.44 11.38
N ILE A 375 -3.98 -10.34 10.11
CA ILE A 375 -3.84 -9.13 9.30
C ILE A 375 -5.23 -8.67 8.87
N ALA A 376 -5.66 -7.51 9.38
CA ALA A 376 -6.84 -6.82 8.87
C ALA A 376 -6.47 -6.03 7.62
N VAL A 377 -7.36 -6.02 6.63
CA VAL A 377 -7.31 -5.03 5.53
C VAL A 377 -8.42 -4.04 5.80
N LEU A 378 -8.11 -2.76 5.89
CA LEU A 378 -9.06 -1.69 6.23
C LEU A 378 -8.82 -0.46 5.34
N ASP A 379 -9.90 0.27 5.05
CA ASP A 379 -9.82 1.63 4.57
C ASP A 379 -9.78 2.60 5.78
N ILE A 380 -9.23 3.82 5.61
CA ILE A 380 -9.07 4.79 6.71
C ILE A 380 -10.40 5.37 7.27
N ASP A 381 -11.52 4.99 6.65
CA ASP A 381 -12.89 5.34 7.03
C ASP A 381 -13.64 4.17 7.71
N GLU A 382 -12.94 3.09 8.05
CA GLU A 382 -13.52 1.84 8.56
C GLU A 382 -12.88 1.37 9.87
N VAL A 383 -13.69 0.86 10.80
CA VAL A 383 -13.22 0.23 12.04
C VAL A 383 -13.97 -1.08 12.29
N ILE A 384 -13.25 -2.18 12.53
CA ILE A 384 -13.85 -3.40 13.10
C ILE A 384 -14.05 -3.15 14.59
N MET A 385 -15.29 -2.95 15.01
CA MET A 385 -15.66 -2.62 16.38
C MET A 385 -16.23 -3.87 17.09
N PRO A 386 -15.59 -4.34 18.19
CA PRO A 386 -16.15 -5.37 19.05
C PRO A 386 -17.48 -4.94 19.69
N LYS A 387 -18.40 -5.89 19.81
CA LYS A 387 -19.74 -5.74 20.40
C LYS A 387 -19.98 -6.76 21.51
N GLY A 388 -21.05 -6.54 22.27
CA GLY A 388 -21.43 -7.40 23.40
C GLY A 388 -20.32 -7.43 24.46
N ASN A 389 -19.99 -8.62 24.96
CA ASN A 389 -18.98 -8.78 26.01
C ASN A 389 -17.53 -8.61 25.52
N ASN A 390 -17.30 -8.41 24.21
CA ASN A 390 -15.97 -8.16 23.66
C ASN A 390 -15.62 -6.67 23.79
N MET A 391 -14.44 -6.33 24.31
CA MET A 391 -13.93 -4.95 24.35
C MET A 391 -12.86 -4.73 23.26
N LEU A 392 -11.88 -5.63 23.18
CA LEU A 392 -10.73 -5.52 22.28
C LEU A 392 -10.76 -6.59 21.19
N TRP A 393 -9.93 -6.42 20.16
CA TRP A 393 -9.78 -7.41 19.08
C TRP A 393 -9.28 -8.77 19.60
N LYS A 394 -8.50 -8.78 20.68
CA LYS A 394 -8.08 -10.02 21.35
C LYS A 394 -9.28 -10.80 21.89
N ASP A 395 -10.11 -10.18 22.73
CA ASP A 395 -11.30 -10.81 23.32
C ASP A 395 -12.25 -11.32 22.22
N LEU A 396 -12.47 -10.48 21.21
CA LEU A 396 -13.27 -10.81 20.04
C LEU A 396 -12.74 -12.05 19.32
N MET A 397 -11.45 -12.10 19.01
CA MET A 397 -10.88 -13.22 18.27
C MET A 397 -10.78 -14.50 19.09
N ASP A 398 -10.45 -14.42 20.39
CA ASP A 398 -10.44 -15.60 21.26
C ASP A 398 -11.84 -16.26 21.30
N ASN A 399 -12.90 -15.45 21.40
CA ASN A 399 -14.30 -15.91 21.33
C ASN A 399 -14.70 -16.43 19.93
N VAL A 400 -14.37 -15.70 18.87
CA VAL A 400 -14.68 -16.07 17.47
C VAL A 400 -13.98 -17.36 17.06
N LEU A 401 -12.74 -17.58 17.49
CA LEU A 401 -11.99 -18.81 17.23
C LEU A 401 -12.67 -20.01 17.89
N ALA A 402 -13.09 -19.89 19.15
CA ALA A 402 -13.84 -20.92 19.85
C ALA A 402 -15.16 -21.28 19.13
N LYS A 403 -15.90 -20.29 18.61
CA LYS A 403 -17.10 -20.51 17.78
C LYS A 403 -16.76 -21.19 16.44
N ALA A 404 -15.76 -20.67 15.71
CA ALA A 404 -15.37 -21.17 14.40
C ALA A 404 -14.84 -22.62 14.42
N LEU A 405 -14.14 -23.00 15.49
CA LEU A 405 -13.60 -24.35 15.72
C LEU A 405 -14.67 -25.38 16.07
N LYS A 406 -15.76 -24.98 16.74
CA LYS A 406 -16.95 -25.83 16.95
C LYS A 406 -17.61 -26.20 15.62
N VAL A 407 -17.69 -25.28 14.66
CA VAL A 407 -18.27 -25.53 13.32
C VAL A 407 -17.35 -26.40 12.45
N LYS A 408 -16.03 -26.29 12.60
CA LYS A 408 -15.04 -27.18 11.95
C LYS A 408 -13.75 -27.09 12.74
N LYS A 409 -13.16 -28.23 13.14
CA LYS A 409 -11.91 -28.33 13.94
C LYS A 409 -10.62 -27.90 13.19
N VAL A 410 -10.70 -26.87 12.35
CA VAL A 410 -9.61 -26.27 11.60
C VAL A 410 -9.87 -24.77 11.48
N GLU A 411 -8.85 -23.97 11.75
CA GLU A 411 -8.90 -22.52 11.56
C GLU A 411 -9.26 -22.08 10.13
N ARG A 412 -9.73 -20.84 10.03
CA ARG A 412 -10.27 -20.25 8.81
C ARG A 412 -9.26 -19.29 8.21
N ALA A 413 -9.28 -19.14 6.89
CA ALA A 413 -8.39 -18.19 6.22
C ALA A 413 -8.80 -16.74 6.46
N SER A 414 -10.07 -16.50 6.78
CA SER A 414 -10.59 -15.18 7.16
C SER A 414 -11.75 -15.30 8.15
N TYR A 415 -11.90 -14.26 8.97
CA TYR A 415 -13.02 -14.07 9.87
C TYR A 415 -13.64 -12.73 9.49
N ASN A 416 -14.80 -12.77 8.82
CA ASN A 416 -15.41 -11.61 8.15
C ASN A 416 -16.45 -10.92 9.01
N VAL A 417 -16.48 -9.60 8.96
CA VAL A 417 -17.35 -8.75 9.77
C VAL A 417 -18.33 -8.00 8.87
N ARG A 418 -19.62 -8.02 9.22
CA ARG A 418 -20.71 -7.33 8.49
C ARG A 418 -20.51 -5.81 8.53
N ASN A 419 -20.66 -5.17 7.38
CA ASN A 419 -20.58 -3.72 7.24
C ASN A 419 -21.89 -3.04 7.68
N VAL A 420 -21.76 -1.89 8.36
CA VAL A 420 -22.85 -0.95 8.61
C VAL A 420 -22.36 0.49 8.45
N TYR A 421 -23.19 1.35 7.85
CA TYR A 421 -22.81 2.71 7.52
C TYR A 421 -23.16 3.70 8.63
N PHE A 422 -22.25 4.62 8.93
CA PHE A 422 -22.48 5.83 9.71
C PHE A 422 -22.31 7.00 8.74
N PHE A 423 -23.35 7.83 8.57
CA PHE A 423 -23.35 8.89 7.56
C PHE A 423 -23.23 10.29 8.17
N ASP A 424 -22.37 11.16 7.63
CA ASP A 424 -22.25 12.57 8.06
C ASP A 424 -23.55 13.35 7.79
N THR A 425 -24.33 12.94 6.78
CA THR A 425 -25.61 13.54 6.40
C THR A 425 -26.76 12.52 6.43
N PRO A 426 -27.36 12.21 7.61
CA PRO A 426 -28.63 11.49 7.66
C PRO A 426 -29.73 12.30 6.95
N GLN A 427 -30.73 11.63 6.39
CA GLN A 427 -31.76 12.29 5.57
C GLN A 427 -32.93 12.84 6.43
N SER A 428 -32.99 12.48 7.70
CA SER A 428 -33.88 13.08 8.71
C SER A 428 -33.30 14.42 9.21
N SER A 429 -34.05 15.50 8.99
CA SER A 429 -33.71 16.87 9.37
C SER A 429 -33.54 17.10 10.87
N ASP A 430 -34.04 16.20 11.72
CA ASP A 430 -34.02 16.34 13.18
C ASP A 430 -32.73 15.81 13.85
N VAL A 431 -31.85 15.14 13.10
CA VAL A 431 -30.62 14.51 13.63
C VAL A 431 -29.35 15.21 13.12
N SER A 432 -29.45 16.05 12.09
CA SER A 432 -28.31 16.79 11.55
C SER A 432 -27.79 17.82 12.57
N HIS A 433 -26.55 17.60 13.03
CA HIS A 433 -25.72 18.53 13.82
C HIS A 433 -25.96 18.64 15.33
N VAL A 434 -26.61 17.67 15.98
CA VAL A 434 -26.54 17.54 17.45
C VAL A 434 -25.16 17.01 17.84
N HIS A 435 -24.21 17.92 18.09
CA HIS A 435 -22.91 17.57 18.67
C HIS A 435 -23.09 17.06 20.10
N PHE A 436 -22.54 15.89 20.41
CA PHE A 436 -22.52 15.36 21.76
C PHE A 436 -21.53 16.17 22.59
N LYS A 437 -22.02 16.89 23.61
CA LYS A 437 -21.24 17.85 24.41
C LYS A 437 -20.03 17.23 25.12
N ASP A 438 -20.16 15.96 25.50
CA ASP A 438 -19.12 15.21 26.21
C ASP A 438 -18.07 14.58 25.27
N ILE A 439 -18.21 14.79 23.95
CA ILE A 439 -17.27 14.36 22.92
C ILE A 439 -16.69 15.63 22.26
N PRO A 440 -15.37 15.75 22.07
CA PRO A 440 -14.83 16.90 21.33
C PRO A 440 -15.32 16.92 19.88
N GLN A 441 -15.63 18.10 19.34
CA GLN A 441 -16.22 18.24 17.99
C GLN A 441 -15.32 17.72 16.85
N TYR A 442 -14.01 17.64 17.08
CA TYR A 442 -13.04 17.15 16.10
C TYR A 442 -12.92 15.61 16.03
N MET A 443 -13.55 14.88 16.96
CA MET A 443 -13.59 13.42 16.96
C MET A 443 -14.72 12.96 16.02
N HIS A 444 -14.40 12.75 14.74
CA HIS A 444 -15.39 12.43 13.72
C HIS A 444 -16.11 11.11 14.02
N MET A 445 -15.37 10.02 14.27
CA MET A 445 -15.96 8.70 14.52
C MET A 445 -16.77 8.65 15.82
N PHE A 446 -16.33 9.36 16.87
CA PHE A 446 -17.05 9.40 18.15
C PHE A 446 -18.25 10.38 18.13
N GLN A 447 -18.30 11.38 17.26
CA GLN A 447 -19.49 12.22 17.07
C GLN A 447 -20.57 11.54 16.22
N HIS A 448 -20.18 10.66 15.29
CA HIS A 448 -21.12 10.01 14.37
C HIS A 448 -21.52 8.63 14.90
N VAL A 449 -22.43 8.59 15.88
CA VAL A 449 -22.99 7.35 16.47
C VAL A 449 -24.36 6.94 15.93
N TYR A 450 -24.95 7.72 15.02
CA TYR A 450 -26.15 7.29 14.30
C TYR A 450 -25.75 6.49 13.05
N ARG A 451 -26.04 5.19 13.08
CA ARG A 451 -25.81 4.30 11.92
C ARG A 451 -27.09 3.95 11.19
N ALA A 452 -26.96 3.54 9.94
CA ALA A 452 -27.99 2.82 9.22
C ALA A 452 -28.51 1.65 10.08
N LYS A 453 -29.84 1.51 10.18
CA LYS A 453 -30.50 0.40 10.89
C LYS A 453 -30.07 -0.95 10.31
N ASN A 454 -29.98 -1.03 8.98
CA ASN A 454 -29.69 -2.24 8.22
C ASN A 454 -28.19 -2.42 7.99
N TYR A 455 -27.67 -3.61 8.33
CA TYR A 455 -26.36 -4.07 7.85
C TYR A 455 -26.39 -4.36 6.35
N THR A 456 -25.23 -4.36 5.69
CA THR A 456 -25.12 -4.83 4.31
C THR A 456 -25.48 -6.31 4.19
N LYS A 457 -25.85 -6.75 2.97
CA LYS A 457 -26.07 -8.16 2.64
C LYS A 457 -24.81 -9.00 2.97
N PRO A 458 -24.95 -10.27 3.38
CA PRO A 458 -23.79 -11.10 3.74
C PRO A 458 -22.76 -11.17 2.61
N GLY A 459 -21.49 -10.98 2.95
CA GLY A 459 -20.36 -10.92 2.00
C GLY A 459 -20.22 -9.59 1.23
N ALA A 460 -21.16 -8.65 1.33
CA ALA A 460 -21.07 -7.35 0.66
C ALA A 460 -20.38 -6.31 1.56
N TYR A 461 -19.31 -5.68 1.04
CA TYR A 461 -18.52 -4.64 1.70
C TYR A 461 -17.87 -5.06 3.05
N ILE A 462 -17.84 -6.35 3.36
CA ILE A 462 -17.18 -6.89 4.56
C ILE A 462 -15.69 -6.51 4.62
N LYS A 463 -15.12 -6.52 5.82
CA LYS A 463 -13.66 -6.59 6.05
C LYS A 463 -13.38 -7.78 6.97
N CYS A 464 -12.15 -8.28 6.95
CA CYS A 464 -11.79 -9.50 7.65
C CYS A 464 -10.50 -9.35 8.45
N PHE A 465 -10.43 -10.06 9.58
CA PHE A 465 -9.15 -10.56 10.08
C PHE A 465 -8.73 -11.75 9.22
N HIS A 466 -7.60 -11.65 8.54
CA HIS A 466 -7.04 -12.71 7.70
C HIS A 466 -6.00 -13.50 8.50
N ASN A 467 -6.03 -14.83 8.43
CA ASN A 467 -4.97 -15.68 8.98
C ASN A 467 -3.85 -15.82 7.91
N PRO A 468 -2.63 -15.26 8.14
CA PRO A 468 -1.56 -15.28 7.16
C PRO A 468 -0.96 -16.68 6.91
N GLU A 469 -1.18 -17.68 7.77
CA GLU A 469 -0.77 -19.06 7.50
C GLU A 469 -1.62 -19.73 6.41
N ARG A 470 -2.78 -19.13 6.07
CA ARG A 470 -3.79 -19.73 5.18
C ARG A 470 -4.10 -18.93 3.92
N VAL A 471 -3.93 -17.61 3.94
CA VAL A 471 -4.24 -16.77 2.77
C VAL A 471 -3.11 -16.78 1.75
N LEU A 472 -3.45 -16.96 0.47
CA LEU A 472 -2.51 -16.87 -0.65
C LEU A 472 -2.57 -15.49 -1.33
N THR A 473 -3.77 -14.93 -1.52
CA THR A 473 -3.94 -13.55 -2.03
C THR A 473 -5.14 -12.84 -1.44
N LEU A 474 -5.02 -11.52 -1.30
CA LEU A 474 -6.03 -10.62 -0.73
C LEU A 474 -6.71 -9.74 -1.79
N HIS A 475 -7.96 -9.42 -1.53
CA HIS A 475 -8.70 -8.25 -2.02
C HIS A 475 -9.09 -7.38 -0.81
N ASN A 476 -9.52 -6.13 -1.05
CA ASN A 476 -9.91 -5.18 0.01
C ASN A 476 -10.88 -5.78 1.04
N HIS A 477 -11.78 -6.67 0.61
CA HIS A 477 -12.86 -7.22 1.45
C HIS A 477 -12.62 -8.62 2.01
N PHE A 478 -11.86 -9.48 1.31
CA PHE A 478 -11.77 -10.92 1.60
C PHE A 478 -10.59 -11.57 0.83
N PRO A 479 -10.15 -12.79 1.19
CA PRO A 479 -9.10 -13.49 0.46
C PRO A 479 -9.60 -14.01 -0.89
N LEU A 480 -8.87 -13.72 -1.98
CA LEU A 480 -9.18 -14.18 -3.33
C LEU A 480 -8.74 -15.64 -3.57
N ALA A 481 -7.67 -16.07 -2.91
CA ALA A 481 -7.15 -17.43 -2.95
C ALA A 481 -6.46 -17.79 -1.62
N CYS A 482 -6.38 -19.09 -1.34
CA CYS A 482 -5.86 -19.63 -0.09
C CYS A 482 -4.92 -20.82 -0.33
N LEU A 483 -4.02 -21.07 0.62
CA LEU A 483 -3.18 -22.26 0.65
C LEU A 483 -4.03 -23.50 0.99
N GLY A 484 -3.66 -24.65 0.40
CA GLY A 484 -4.40 -25.90 0.59
C GLY A 484 -5.76 -25.98 -0.11
N GLY A 485 -6.10 -25.04 -1.01
CA GLY A 485 -7.28 -25.11 -1.88
C GLY A 485 -8.27 -23.95 -1.70
N ALA A 486 -9.56 -24.27 -1.61
CA ALA A 486 -10.62 -23.27 -1.50
C ALA A 486 -10.51 -22.46 -0.19
N CYS A 487 -10.79 -21.16 -0.27
CA CYS A 487 -10.79 -20.30 0.91
C CYS A 487 -11.92 -20.65 1.88
N SER A 488 -11.57 -20.76 3.17
CA SER A 488 -12.53 -20.82 4.26
C SER A 488 -12.67 -19.44 4.91
N SER A 489 -13.92 -18.98 5.04
CA SER A 489 -14.25 -17.78 5.81
C SER A 489 -15.28 -18.13 6.89
N PHE A 490 -15.21 -17.46 8.03
CA PHE A 490 -16.23 -17.52 9.07
C PHE A 490 -16.89 -16.16 9.23
N PRO A 491 -18.21 -16.04 9.03
CA PRO A 491 -18.93 -14.81 9.33
C PRO A 491 -19.00 -14.64 10.85
N ILE A 492 -18.49 -13.52 11.35
CA ILE A 492 -18.66 -13.10 12.74
C ILE A 492 -20.10 -12.58 12.89
N ASP A 493 -20.78 -13.00 13.96
CA ASP A 493 -22.15 -12.56 14.24
C ASP A 493 -22.18 -11.06 14.55
N THR A 494 -23.25 -10.36 14.15
CA THR A 494 -23.39 -8.91 14.38
C THR A 494 -23.46 -8.54 15.86
N GLU A 495 -23.66 -9.50 16.76
CA GLU A 495 -23.64 -9.28 18.20
C GLU A 495 -22.25 -9.42 18.82
N ASP A 496 -21.30 -10.08 18.12
CA ASP A 496 -19.90 -10.13 18.54
C ASP A 496 -19.10 -8.93 18.01
N ALA A 497 -19.35 -8.50 16.78
CA ALA A 497 -18.67 -7.34 16.17
C ALA A 497 -19.43 -6.76 14.96
N GLN A 498 -19.10 -5.52 14.63
CA GLN A 498 -19.53 -4.87 13.38
C GLN A 498 -18.39 -4.10 12.73
N LEU A 499 -18.41 -3.99 11.41
CA LEU A 499 -17.56 -3.10 10.65
C LEU A 499 -18.29 -1.76 10.53
N GLN A 500 -17.85 -0.76 11.28
CA GLN A 500 -18.34 0.60 11.22
C GLN A 500 -17.70 1.29 10.01
N HIS A 501 -18.51 1.76 9.06
CA HIS A 501 -18.03 2.47 7.87
C HIS A 501 -18.54 3.91 7.86
N TYR A 502 -17.64 4.85 8.15
CA TYR A 502 -17.91 6.27 8.32
C TYR A 502 -17.85 7.02 6.99
N ARG A 503 -18.96 7.61 6.53
CA ARG A 503 -19.08 8.15 5.16
C ARG A 503 -19.76 9.50 5.15
N ALA A 504 -19.24 10.45 4.36
CA ALA A 504 -19.96 11.70 4.11
C ALA A 504 -21.37 11.45 3.50
N ASP A 505 -21.43 10.56 2.50
CA ASP A 505 -22.67 10.14 1.83
C ASP A 505 -22.48 8.79 1.10
N CYS A 506 -23.57 8.23 0.55
CA CYS A 506 -23.59 7.03 -0.28
C CYS A 506 -22.67 7.11 -1.51
N VAL A 507 -21.88 6.05 -1.73
CA VAL A 507 -21.11 5.88 -2.97
C VAL A 507 -22.01 5.65 -4.19
N LYS A 508 -21.51 5.98 -5.38
CA LYS A 508 -22.21 5.77 -6.67
C LYS A 508 -22.76 4.35 -6.86
N THR A 509 -22.10 3.32 -6.31
CA THR A 509 -22.54 1.91 -6.39
C THR A 509 -23.71 1.57 -5.47
N LEU A 510 -23.99 2.40 -4.46
CA LEU A 510 -25.11 2.22 -3.52
C LEU A 510 -26.33 3.07 -3.88
N LYS A 511 -26.27 3.96 -4.89
CA LYS A 511 -27.36 4.91 -5.22
C LYS A 511 -28.75 4.29 -5.37
N LYS A 512 -28.86 3.01 -5.78
CA LYS A 512 -30.15 2.30 -5.94
C LYS A 512 -30.73 1.75 -4.64
N SER A 513 -29.95 1.73 -3.56
CA SER A 513 -30.30 1.19 -2.24
C SER A 513 -29.75 2.12 -1.15
N CYS A 514 -29.62 3.41 -1.43
CA CYS A 514 -29.04 4.37 -0.50
C CYS A 514 -30.04 4.71 0.61
N ASP A 515 -31.27 4.96 0.19
CA ASP A 515 -32.47 5.21 0.98
C ASP A 515 -32.69 4.11 2.03
N ASP A 516 -32.45 2.84 1.68
CA ASP A 516 -32.50 1.67 2.59
C ASP A 516 -31.55 1.78 3.81
N TYR A 517 -30.52 2.61 3.70
CA TYR A 517 -29.52 2.87 4.75
C TYR A 517 -29.62 4.29 5.33
N LYS A 518 -30.05 5.30 4.56
CA LYS A 518 -30.16 6.71 5.01
C LYS A 518 -31.48 7.07 5.69
N ASN A 519 -32.59 6.44 5.33
CA ASN A 519 -33.93 6.83 5.81
C ASN A 519 -34.28 6.26 7.19
N SER A 520 -33.53 5.27 7.67
CA SER A 520 -33.73 4.68 9.00
C SER A 520 -32.39 4.51 9.68
N THR A 521 -32.07 5.44 10.59
CA THR A 521 -30.90 5.37 11.45
C THR A 521 -31.28 4.91 12.85
N ILE A 522 -30.36 4.24 13.53
CA ILE A 522 -30.44 3.95 14.97
C ILE A 522 -29.19 4.46 15.68
N PHE A 523 -29.36 4.80 16.95
CA PHE A 523 -28.27 5.17 17.83
C PHE A 523 -27.44 3.93 18.19
N ASP A 524 -26.12 4.02 18.06
CA ASP A 524 -25.16 2.96 18.35
C ASP A 524 -23.90 3.57 19.00
N ASP A 525 -23.90 3.59 20.33
CA ASP A 525 -22.83 4.09 21.18
C ASP A 525 -21.71 3.06 21.45
N THR A 526 -21.64 1.96 20.70
CA THR A 526 -20.63 0.90 20.93
C THR A 526 -19.21 1.47 20.99
N ILE A 527 -18.89 2.45 20.13
CA ILE A 527 -17.58 3.10 20.09
C ILE A 527 -17.28 3.92 21.37
N TRP A 528 -18.30 4.45 22.06
CA TRP A 528 -18.11 5.26 23.27
C TRP A 528 -17.60 4.48 24.48
N ARG A 529 -17.68 3.15 24.46
CA ARG A 529 -17.01 2.25 25.43
C ARG A 529 -15.49 2.48 25.49
N HIS A 530 -14.94 3.15 24.48
CA HIS A 530 -13.52 3.46 24.30
C HIS A 530 -13.20 4.96 24.38
N LYS A 531 -14.17 5.82 24.70
CA LYS A 531 -14.07 7.27 24.49
C LYS A 531 -12.92 7.91 25.27
N ASP A 532 -12.83 7.69 26.57
CA ASP A 532 -11.87 8.40 27.43
C ASP A 532 -10.41 8.10 27.06
N PRO A 533 -9.96 6.82 26.91
CA PRO A 533 -8.59 6.53 26.52
C PRO A 533 -8.26 6.96 25.08
N VAL A 534 -9.21 6.92 24.14
CA VAL A 534 -8.96 7.31 22.75
C VAL A 534 -8.93 8.84 22.62
N ILE A 535 -9.94 9.55 23.14
CA ILE A 535 -10.01 11.03 23.13
C ILE A 535 -8.76 11.64 23.75
N SER A 536 -8.32 11.12 24.91
CA SER A 536 -7.11 11.61 25.59
C SER A 536 -5.88 11.56 24.68
N ARG A 537 -5.58 10.38 24.10
CA ARG A 537 -4.42 10.22 23.21
C ARG A 537 -4.56 10.99 21.90
N VAL A 538 -5.76 11.08 21.31
CA VAL A 538 -5.97 11.88 20.09
C VAL A 538 -5.69 13.36 20.38
N THR A 539 -6.19 13.87 21.50
CA THR A 539 -5.96 15.27 21.93
C THR A 539 -4.47 15.54 22.13
N GLU A 540 -3.78 14.68 22.88
CA GLU A 540 -2.34 14.78 23.13
C GLU A 540 -1.52 14.78 21.84
N ASN A 541 -1.76 13.80 20.95
CA ASN A 541 -1.06 13.69 19.68
C ASN A 541 -1.35 14.89 18.76
N LEU A 542 -2.57 15.42 18.73
CA LEU A 542 -2.91 16.64 17.99
C LEU A 542 -2.21 17.89 18.55
N ILE A 543 -2.00 17.99 19.88
CA ILE A 543 -1.18 19.04 20.51
C ILE A 543 0.30 18.89 20.09
N ASN A 544 0.85 17.68 20.14
CA ASN A 544 2.25 17.42 19.76
C ASN A 544 2.49 17.65 18.25
N LEU A 545 1.50 17.33 17.42
CA LEU A 545 1.45 17.67 16.00
C LEU A 545 1.14 19.15 15.74
N GLY A 546 0.92 19.99 16.76
CA GLY A 546 0.67 21.43 16.60
C GLY A 546 -0.61 21.77 15.85
N PHE A 547 -1.64 20.92 15.91
CA PHE A 547 -3.00 21.26 15.44
C PHE A 547 -3.77 22.11 16.45
N PHE A 548 -3.34 22.11 17.71
CA PHE A 548 -3.84 23.01 18.75
C PHE A 548 -2.72 23.91 19.27
N TYR A 549 -3.07 25.15 19.61
CA TYR A 549 -2.18 26.01 20.38
C TYR A 549 -2.02 25.41 21.78
N ARG A 550 -0.77 25.20 22.23
CA ARG A 550 -0.52 25.04 23.66
C ARG A 550 -0.93 26.35 24.33
N ALA A 551 -1.95 26.30 25.18
CA ALA A 551 -2.27 27.42 26.04
C ALA A 551 -1.07 27.66 26.97
N SER A 552 -0.31 28.71 26.71
CA SER A 552 0.59 29.27 27.72
C SER A 552 -0.28 29.63 28.93
N GLY A 553 0.11 29.15 30.11
CA GLY A 553 -0.65 29.38 31.33
C GLY A 553 -0.86 30.88 31.54
N SER A 554 -2.13 31.30 31.55
CA SER A 554 -2.63 32.61 31.98
C SER A 554 -1.66 33.81 31.85
N GLY A 555 -1.70 34.54 30.74
CA GLY A 555 -1.43 35.98 30.81
C GLY A 555 -0.57 36.67 29.75
N SER A 556 -0.71 36.38 28.44
CA SER A 556 -0.46 37.44 27.43
C SER A 556 -1.14 37.20 26.08
N ARG A 557 -1.27 38.29 25.32
CA ARG A 557 -2.13 38.53 24.15
C ARG A 557 -1.99 37.53 22.99
N THR A 558 -3.10 37.34 22.30
CA THR A 558 -3.24 36.63 21.03
C THR A 558 -2.37 37.23 19.92
N VAL A 559 -1.36 36.49 19.47
CA VAL A 559 -0.68 36.76 18.20
C VAL A 559 -1.43 36.02 17.09
N ARG A 560 -2.03 36.75 16.15
CA ARG A 560 -2.62 36.13 14.95
C ARG A 560 -1.50 35.56 14.06
N PRO A 561 -1.63 34.35 13.51
CA PRO A 561 -0.76 33.91 12.41
C PRO A 561 -0.99 34.81 11.18
N PRO A 562 0.01 34.94 10.29
CA PRO A 562 -0.13 35.73 9.08
C PRO A 562 -1.23 35.14 8.16
N PRO A 563 -1.92 35.96 7.35
CA PRO A 563 -2.96 35.47 6.47
C PRO A 563 -2.42 34.42 5.49
N SER A 564 -3.06 33.25 5.41
CA SER A 564 -2.75 32.26 4.39
C SER A 564 -3.10 32.81 3.00
N ALA A 565 -2.08 33.18 2.23
CA ALA A 565 -2.22 33.75 0.90
C ALA A 565 -2.60 32.69 -0.17
N VAL A 566 -3.79 32.10 -0.03
CA VAL A 566 -4.46 31.35 -1.10
C VAL A 566 -5.92 31.76 -1.19
N ARG A 567 -6.17 32.99 -1.66
CA ARG A 567 -7.41 33.29 -2.38
C ARG A 567 -7.27 32.73 -3.78
N ARG A 568 -8.11 31.74 -4.14
CA ARG A 568 -8.49 31.49 -5.53
C ARG A 568 -10.02 31.43 -5.62
N LYS A 569 -10.55 32.15 -6.61
CA LYS A 569 -11.88 31.93 -7.15
C LYS A 569 -11.87 30.63 -7.98
#